data_AF-A0A0D7CU70-F1
#
_entry.id   AF-A0A0D7CU70-F1
#
_cell.length_a   1.000
_cell.length_b   1.000
_cell.length_c   1.000
_cell.angle_alpha   90.00
_cell.angle_beta   90.00
_cell.angle_gamma   90.00
#
_symmetry.space_group_name_H-M   'P 1'
#
loop_
_entity.id
_entity.type
_entity.pdbx_description
1 polymer ?
#
loop_
_entity_poly.entity_id
_entity_poly.type
_entity_poly.pdbx_seq_one_letter_code
_entity_poly.pdbx_strand_id
1 'polypeptide(L)'
;MTRVWEWNRPVTVREVLEDLQKERSIAYTTVMTVLDNLHQKGWVRREAEGRAYRYEAVSTRAAYSAALMNEAWSTSDNPAAALVAFFGMMSPEQRQALRDAVHMVQIDEPGSAGSAQEAEESEAAAAPERVPERTSEAGREEEPGAGSGATGR
;
A
#
# COMPACT_ATOMS: atom_id res chain seq x y z
N MET A 1 25.24 -13.92 4.30
CA MET A 1 24.11 -13.42 3.50
C MET A 1 24.49 -13.14 2.06
N THR A 2 25.40 -12.21 1.75
CA THR A 2 25.74 -11.77 0.36
C THR A 2 25.64 -12.86 -0.73
N ARG A 3 26.46 -13.93 -0.66
CA ARG A 3 26.42 -15.05 -1.63
C ARG A 3 25.06 -15.76 -1.73
N VAL A 4 24.36 -15.94 -0.60
CA VAL A 4 23.04 -16.59 -0.54
C VAL A 4 21.98 -15.73 -1.25
N TRP A 5 22.09 -14.40 -1.15
CA TRP A 5 21.25 -13.47 -1.92
C TRP A 5 21.64 -13.41 -3.39
N GLU A 6 22.93 -13.35 -3.72
CA GLU A 6 23.44 -13.25 -5.09
C GLU A 6 23.12 -14.49 -5.93
N TRP A 7 23.19 -15.68 -5.34
CA TRP A 7 22.90 -16.93 -6.02
C TRP A 7 21.40 -17.26 -6.11
N ASN A 8 20.57 -16.61 -5.29
CA ASN A 8 19.10 -16.72 -5.26
C ASN A 8 18.57 -18.16 -5.42
N ARG A 9 19.21 -19.11 -4.73
CA ARG A 9 18.89 -20.55 -4.76
C ARG A 9 19.34 -21.25 -3.47
N PRO A 10 18.82 -22.45 -3.16
CA PRO A 10 19.33 -23.30 -2.07
C PRO A 10 20.80 -23.69 -2.25
N VAL A 11 21.63 -23.41 -1.24
CA VAL A 11 23.09 -23.63 -1.26
C VAL A 11 23.59 -24.41 -0.05
N THR A 12 24.62 -25.23 -0.26
CA THR A 12 25.28 -26.00 0.79
C THR A 12 26.38 -25.21 1.48
N VAL A 13 26.76 -25.64 2.69
CA VAL A 13 27.95 -25.13 3.41
C VAL A 13 29.20 -25.20 2.52
N ARG A 14 29.32 -26.26 1.72
CA ARG A 14 30.45 -26.52 0.84
C ARG A 14 30.54 -25.51 -0.31
N GLU A 15 29.44 -25.25 -1.00
CA GLU A 15 29.41 -24.24 -2.08
C GLU A 15 29.80 -22.85 -1.54
N VAL A 16 29.24 -22.45 -0.39
CA VAL A 16 29.58 -21.17 0.26
C VAL A 16 31.05 -21.13 0.71
N LEU A 17 31.60 -22.26 1.18
CA LEU A 17 33.02 -22.35 1.56
C LEU A 17 33.94 -22.20 0.34
N GLU A 18 33.69 -22.96 -0.73
CA GLU A 18 34.51 -22.97 -1.95
C GLU A 18 34.53 -21.60 -2.64
N ASP A 19 33.45 -20.81 -2.53
CA ASP A 19 33.44 -19.42 -2.98
C ASP A 19 34.23 -18.47 -2.06
N LEU A 20 34.00 -18.53 -0.75
CA LEU A 20 34.72 -17.66 0.21
C LEU A 20 36.23 -17.93 0.23
N GLN A 21 36.66 -19.16 -0.07
CA GLN A 21 38.07 -19.54 -0.13
C GLN A 21 38.84 -18.89 -1.29
N LYS A 22 38.15 -18.32 -2.29
CA LYS A 22 38.78 -17.53 -3.37
C LYS A 22 39.35 -16.20 -2.85
N GLU A 23 38.77 -15.66 -1.77
CA GLU A 23 39.12 -14.34 -1.22
C GLU A 23 39.91 -14.44 0.10
N ARG A 24 39.72 -15.51 0.89
CA ARG A 24 40.31 -15.64 2.23
C ARG A 24 40.39 -17.08 2.71
N SER A 25 41.39 -17.38 3.55
CA SER A 25 41.40 -18.63 4.31
C SER A 25 40.27 -18.64 5.34
N ILE A 26 39.44 -19.69 5.31
CA ILE A 26 38.33 -19.90 6.25
C ILE A 26 38.05 -21.40 6.39
N ALA A 27 37.71 -21.84 7.61
CA ALA A 27 37.41 -23.23 7.92
C ALA A 27 35.95 -23.60 7.61
N TYR A 28 35.71 -24.86 7.23
CA TYR A 28 34.37 -25.40 6.98
C TYR A 28 33.40 -25.18 8.15
N THR A 29 33.87 -25.46 9.38
CA THR A 29 33.07 -25.30 10.60
C THR A 29 32.67 -23.85 10.84
N THR A 30 33.49 -22.87 10.48
CA THR A 30 33.12 -21.44 10.56
C THR A 30 31.95 -21.12 9.63
N VAL A 31 31.98 -21.60 8.38
CA VAL A 31 30.87 -21.40 7.43
C VAL A 31 29.61 -22.14 7.90
N MET A 32 29.76 -23.36 8.41
CA MET A 32 28.68 -24.16 8.98
C MET A 32 27.98 -23.43 10.14
N THR A 33 28.75 -22.99 11.15
CA THR A 33 28.21 -22.27 12.31
C THR A 33 27.59 -20.93 11.94
N VAL A 34 28.16 -20.20 10.96
CA VAL A 34 27.54 -18.96 10.48
C VAL A 34 26.20 -19.21 9.78
N LEU A 35 26.10 -20.25 8.94
CA LEU A 35 24.83 -20.61 8.30
C LEU A 35 23.79 -21.12 9.31
N ASP A 36 24.20 -21.90 10.33
CA ASP A 36 23.31 -22.34 11.40
C ASP A 36 22.83 -21.16 12.27
N ASN A 37 23.72 -20.23 12.63
CA ASN A 37 23.35 -18.99 13.34
C ASN A 37 22.37 -18.12 12.52
N LEU A 38 22.52 -18.06 11.20
CA LEU A 38 21.57 -17.35 10.32
C LEU A 38 20.23 -18.09 10.25
N HIS A 39 20.23 -19.42 10.32
CA HIS A 39 19.01 -20.22 10.38
C HIS A 39 18.28 -20.04 11.71
N GLN A 40 18.98 -20.08 12.83
CA GLN A 40 18.42 -19.81 14.18
C GLN A 40 17.80 -18.41 14.28
N LYS A 41 18.34 -17.43 13.55
CA LYS A 41 17.77 -16.07 13.43
C LYS A 41 16.61 -15.95 12.43
N GLY A 42 16.24 -17.03 11.74
CA GLY A 42 15.18 -17.04 10.72
C GLY A 42 15.54 -16.36 9.39
N TRP A 43 16.81 -16.03 9.15
CA TRP A 43 17.23 -15.31 7.93
C TRP A 43 17.43 -16.27 6.73
N VAL A 44 17.70 -17.54 7.03
CA VAL A 44 17.73 -18.62 6.04
C VAL A 44 16.86 -19.78 6.51
N ARG A 45 16.08 -20.37 5.60
CA ARG A 45 15.50 -21.70 5.82
C ARG A 45 16.58 -22.74 5.57
N ARG A 46 16.49 -23.91 6.23
CA ARG A 46 17.33 -25.05 5.92
C ARG A 46 16.49 -26.29 5.64
N GLU A 47 16.94 -27.10 4.70
CA GLU A 47 16.32 -28.36 4.34
C GLU A 47 17.38 -29.46 4.29
N ALA A 48 17.03 -30.66 4.75
CA ALA A 48 17.94 -31.80 4.77
C ALA A 48 18.03 -32.42 3.37
N GLU A 49 19.25 -32.56 2.86
CA GLU A 49 19.55 -33.22 1.59
C GLU A 49 20.55 -34.36 1.86
N GLY A 50 20.02 -35.56 2.07
CA GLY A 50 20.81 -36.75 2.39
C GLY A 50 21.57 -36.61 3.72
N ARG A 51 22.87 -36.29 3.64
CA ARG A 51 23.77 -36.08 4.80
C ARG A 51 24.18 -34.62 5.00
N ALA A 52 23.64 -33.70 4.20
CA ALA A 52 23.95 -32.28 4.26
C ALA A 52 22.67 -31.45 4.50
N TYR A 53 22.85 -30.15 4.77
CA TYR A 53 21.77 -29.17 4.73
C TYR A 53 21.99 -28.23 3.55
N ARG A 54 20.91 -27.94 2.81
CA ARG A 54 20.82 -26.75 1.95
C ARG A 54 20.23 -25.61 2.76
N TYR A 55 20.72 -24.40 2.51
CA TYR A 55 20.27 -23.16 3.10
C TYR A 55 19.79 -22.20 2.00
N GLU A 56 18.70 -21.50 2.24
CA GLU A 56 18.14 -20.52 1.28
C GLU A 56 17.66 -19.28 2.03
N ALA A 57 17.84 -18.09 1.45
CA ALA A 57 17.40 -16.84 2.06
C ALA A 57 15.87 -16.79 2.19
N VAL A 58 15.38 -16.41 3.37
CA VAL A 58 13.93 -16.20 3.60
C VAL A 58 13.45 -14.87 3.01
N SER A 59 14.34 -13.90 2.87
CA SER A 59 14.03 -12.57 2.31
C SER A 59 15.13 -12.08 1.37
N THR A 60 14.76 -11.24 0.41
CA THR A 60 15.71 -10.55 -0.47
C THR A 60 16.56 -9.56 0.33
N ARG A 61 17.72 -9.15 -0.21
CA ARG A 61 18.56 -8.11 0.40
C ARG A 61 17.80 -6.79 0.59
N ALA A 62 16.93 -6.42 -0.36
CA ALA A 62 16.11 -5.21 -0.28
C ALA A 62 15.06 -5.31 0.84
N ALA A 63 14.32 -6.43 0.92
CA ALA A 63 13.35 -6.67 1.99
C ALA A 63 14.01 -6.70 3.38
N TYR A 64 15.20 -7.29 3.49
CA TYR A 64 15.99 -7.26 4.74
C TYR A 64 16.40 -5.84 5.14
N SER A 65 16.89 -5.02 4.20
CA SER A 65 17.22 -3.61 4.49
C SER A 65 15.99 -2.79 4.90
N ALA A 66 14.84 -3.01 4.24
CA ALA A 66 13.58 -2.36 4.61
C ALA A 66 13.11 -2.77 6.01
N ALA A 67 13.25 -4.04 6.38
CA ALA A 67 12.94 -4.53 7.73
C ALA A 67 13.81 -3.85 8.79
N LEU A 68 15.12 -3.69 8.57
CA LEU A 68 16.00 -2.96 9.48
C LEU A 68 15.62 -1.48 9.64
N MET A 69 15.24 -0.82 8.53
CA MET A 69 14.78 0.58 8.57
C MET A 69 13.49 0.73 9.38
N ASN A 70 12.54 -0.20 9.22
CA ASN A 70 11.30 -0.23 9.98
C ASN A 70 11.55 -0.57 11.46
N GLU A 71 12.41 -1.53 11.78
CA GLU A 71 12.79 -1.88 13.15
C GLU A 71 13.38 -0.67 13.89
N ALA A 72 14.39 -0.01 13.29
CA ALA A 72 15.04 1.18 13.86
C ALA A 72 14.07 2.37 14.05
N TRP A 73 13.06 2.48 13.19
CA TRP A 73 11.98 3.47 13.33
C TRP A 73 11.04 3.08 14.48
N SER A 74 10.61 1.83 14.55
CA SER A 74 9.67 1.31 15.56
C SER A 74 10.19 1.38 16.99
N THR A 75 11.52 1.39 17.16
CA THR A 75 12.20 1.55 18.46
C THR A 75 12.37 3.00 18.89
N SER A 76 11.89 3.98 18.11
CA SER A 76 12.02 5.40 18.44
C SER A 76 10.88 5.90 19.32
N ASP A 77 11.23 6.56 20.43
CA ASP A 77 10.27 7.27 21.29
C ASP A 77 9.58 8.46 20.59
N ASN A 78 10.16 8.96 19.49
CA ASN A 78 9.54 10.00 18.66
C ASN A 78 9.75 9.69 17.16
N PRO A 79 8.86 8.87 16.55
CA PRO A 79 8.88 8.49 15.15
C PRO A 79 8.98 9.68 14.17
N ALA A 80 8.31 10.79 14.46
CA ALA A 80 8.31 11.97 13.59
C ALA A 80 9.64 12.74 13.64
N ALA A 81 10.26 12.85 14.82
CA ALA A 81 11.58 13.47 14.95
C ALA A 81 12.68 12.60 14.31
N ALA A 82 12.59 11.27 14.44
CA ALA A 82 13.50 10.33 13.80
C ALA A 82 13.48 10.48 12.26
N LEU A 83 12.29 10.64 11.67
CA LEU A 83 12.16 10.96 10.24
C LEU A 83 12.87 12.26 9.85
N VAL A 84 12.65 13.36 10.56
CA VAL A 84 13.29 14.66 10.25
C VAL A 84 14.83 14.55 10.32
N ALA A 85 15.35 13.87 11.35
CA ALA A 85 16.78 13.61 11.48
C ALA A 85 17.31 12.72 10.33
N PHE A 86 16.57 11.68 9.95
CA PHE A 86 16.92 10.77 8.85
C PHE A 86 17.00 11.50 7.50
N PHE A 87 16.01 12.34 7.17
CA PHE A 87 16.03 13.19 5.98
C PHE A 87 17.23 14.16 5.98
N GLY A 88 17.62 14.69 7.15
CA GLY A 88 18.81 15.53 7.32
C GLY A 88 20.14 14.81 7.07
N MET A 89 20.19 13.50 7.30
CA MET A 89 21.38 12.67 7.04
C MET A 89 21.48 12.16 5.59
N MET A 90 20.43 12.30 4.76
CA MET A 90 20.42 11.81 3.39
C MET A 90 21.16 12.70 2.39
N SER A 91 21.94 12.06 1.50
CA SER A 91 22.48 12.70 0.32
C SER A 91 21.36 13.21 -0.63
N PRO A 92 21.66 14.16 -1.54
CA PRO A 92 20.69 14.59 -2.55
C PRO A 92 20.13 13.44 -3.39
N GLU A 93 20.98 12.48 -3.75
CA GLU A 93 20.64 11.30 -4.56
C GLU A 93 19.73 10.34 -3.79
N GLN A 94 20.00 10.13 -2.50
CA GLN A 94 19.13 9.33 -1.62
C GLN A 94 17.74 9.96 -1.46
N ARG A 95 17.66 11.29 -1.32
CA ARG A 95 16.39 12.02 -1.25
C ARG A 95 15.62 11.96 -2.56
N GLN A 96 16.30 12.00 -3.70
CA GLN A 96 15.66 11.83 -5.01
C GLN A 96 15.13 10.39 -5.18
N ALA A 97 15.94 9.37 -4.90
CA ALA A 97 15.52 7.97 -4.97
C ALA A 97 14.32 7.66 -4.05
N LEU A 98 14.27 8.26 -2.86
CA LEU A 98 13.10 8.15 -1.97
C LEU A 98 11.85 8.80 -2.57
N ARG A 99 11.97 10.00 -3.16
CA ARG A 99 10.85 10.68 -3.83
C ARG A 99 10.31 9.83 -4.99
N ASP A 100 11.20 9.28 -5.81
CA ASP A 100 10.83 8.44 -6.95
C ASP A 100 10.14 7.15 -6.47
N ALA A 101 10.62 6.52 -5.40
CA ALA A 101 9.99 5.36 -4.79
C ALA A 101 8.60 5.66 -4.21
N VAL A 102 8.41 6.82 -3.54
CA VAL A 102 7.09 7.23 -3.04
C VAL A 102 6.11 7.46 -4.19
N HIS A 103 6.53 8.11 -5.28
CA HIS A 103 5.69 8.26 -6.47
C HIS A 103 5.32 6.92 -7.10
N MET A 104 6.26 5.97 -7.20
CA MET A 104 5.96 4.63 -7.72
C MET A 104 4.90 3.91 -6.88
N VAL A 105 5.00 3.95 -5.54
CA VAL A 105 4.02 3.31 -4.65
C VAL A 105 2.66 4.02 -4.70
N GLN A 106 2.63 5.35 -4.83
CA GLN A 106 1.38 6.11 -4.95
C GLN A 106 0.63 5.88 -6.28
N ILE A 107 1.34 5.53 -7.35
CA ILE A 107 0.74 5.20 -8.65
C ILE A 107 0.07 3.81 -8.64
N ASP A 108 0.55 2.90 -7.77
CA ASP A 108 0.06 1.53 -7.65
C ASP A 108 -1.16 1.37 -6.70
N GLU A 109 -1.70 2.48 -6.16
CA GLU A 109 -2.97 2.53 -5.42
C GLU A 109 -4.12 3.06 -6.30
N PRO A 110 -4.83 2.20 -7.07
CA PRO A 110 -6.01 2.58 -7.85
C PRO A 110 -7.23 2.79 -6.94
N GLY A 111 -7.24 3.90 -6.17
CA GLY A 111 -8.32 4.21 -5.24
C GLY A 111 -8.53 5.68 -4.88
N SER A 112 -7.51 6.54 -4.97
CA SER A 112 -7.60 7.93 -4.49
C SER A 112 -8.08 8.95 -5.54
N ALA A 113 -8.00 8.62 -6.83
CA ALA A 113 -8.31 9.56 -7.92
C ALA A 113 -9.79 9.62 -8.36
N GLY A 114 -10.64 8.69 -7.89
CA GLY A 114 -12.01 8.55 -8.40
C GLY A 114 -13.08 9.45 -7.73
N SER A 115 -12.89 9.82 -6.46
CA SER A 115 -13.95 10.44 -5.64
C SER A 115 -14.19 11.94 -5.91
N ALA A 116 -13.38 12.58 -6.74
CA ALA A 116 -13.52 14.00 -7.07
C ALA A 116 -14.44 14.26 -8.27
N GLN A 117 -14.70 13.26 -9.12
CA GLN A 117 -15.33 13.47 -10.43
C GLN A 117 -16.82 13.07 -10.49
N GLU A 118 -17.28 12.18 -9.61
CA GLU A 118 -18.71 11.83 -9.49
C GLU A 118 -19.56 12.93 -8.83
N ALA A 119 -18.94 13.90 -8.15
CA ALA A 119 -19.64 14.99 -7.48
C ALA A 119 -20.18 16.04 -8.47
N GLU A 120 -19.47 16.34 -9.56
CA GLU A 120 -19.87 17.37 -10.53
C GLU A 120 -21.03 16.92 -11.44
N GLU A 121 -21.17 15.62 -11.72
CA GLU A 121 -22.25 15.11 -12.59
C GLU A 121 -23.61 15.03 -11.88
N SER A 122 -23.62 14.90 -10.55
CA SER A 122 -24.84 14.87 -9.74
C SER A 122 -25.51 16.25 -9.56
N GLU A 123 -24.73 17.34 -9.59
CA GLU A 123 -25.26 18.70 -9.39
C GLU A 123 -25.84 19.31 -10.69
N ALA A 124 -25.38 18.86 -11.86
CA ALA A 124 -25.88 19.32 -13.17
C ALA A 124 -27.30 18.83 -13.53
N ALA A 125 -27.80 17.79 -12.86
CA ALA A 125 -29.12 17.20 -13.14
C ALA A 125 -30.31 17.91 -12.46
N ALA A 126 -30.05 18.84 -11.52
CA ALA A 126 -31.07 19.48 -10.68
C ALA A 126 -31.61 20.80 -11.25
N ALA A 127 -32.07 20.82 -12.51
CA ALA A 127 -32.80 21.95 -13.07
C ALA A 127 -34.28 21.94 -12.60
N PRO A 128 -34.84 23.05 -12.08
CA PRO A 128 -36.21 23.05 -11.57
C PRO A 128 -37.24 23.05 -12.72
N GLU A 129 -38.14 22.06 -12.72
CA GLU A 129 -39.30 22.05 -13.62
C GLU A 129 -40.16 23.29 -13.39
N ARG A 130 -40.30 24.12 -14.43
CA ARG A 130 -41.20 25.27 -14.40
C ARG A 130 -42.64 24.80 -14.52
N VAL A 131 -43.43 25.04 -13.47
CA VAL A 131 -44.88 24.88 -13.48
C VAL A 131 -45.48 25.77 -14.58
N PRO A 132 -46.28 25.24 -15.54
CA PRO A 132 -47.00 26.06 -16.49
C PRO A 132 -48.24 26.66 -15.82
N GLU A 133 -48.27 27.99 -15.68
CA GLU A 133 -49.48 28.73 -15.33
C GLU A 133 -50.59 28.44 -16.36
N ARG A 134 -51.75 27.98 -15.89
CA ARG A 134 -52.97 28.00 -16.70
C ARG A 134 -53.69 29.31 -16.41
N THR A 135 -53.65 30.24 -17.36
CA THR A 135 -54.55 31.39 -17.36
C THR A 135 -56.00 30.91 -17.53
N SER A 136 -56.76 30.95 -16.44
CA SER A 136 -58.19 30.67 -16.43
C SER A 136 -58.98 31.95 -16.70
N GLU A 137 -59.52 32.08 -17.91
CA GLU A 137 -60.41 33.18 -18.29
C GLU A 137 -61.75 32.65 -18.80
N ALA A 138 -62.75 32.63 -17.92
CA ALA A 138 -64.17 32.55 -18.25
C ALA A 138 -64.99 32.90 -16.99
N GLY A 139 -65.43 34.15 -16.87
CA GLY A 139 -66.26 34.59 -15.75
C GLY A 139 -67.67 33.99 -15.80
N ARG A 140 -68.22 33.68 -14.62
CA ARG A 140 -69.66 33.66 -14.36
C ARG A 140 -69.90 34.28 -12.99
N GLU A 141 -70.52 35.46 -13.01
CA GLU A 141 -71.21 36.03 -11.86
C GLU A 141 -72.47 35.22 -11.59
N GLU A 142 -72.72 34.82 -10.34
CA GLU A 142 -74.07 34.63 -9.79
C GLU A 142 -74.04 34.72 -8.26
N GLU A 143 -74.97 35.48 -7.69
CA GLU A 143 -75.54 35.42 -6.32
C GLU A 143 -76.54 36.61 -6.22
N PRO A 144 -77.64 36.56 -5.44
CA PRO A 144 -78.48 35.40 -5.09
C PRO A 144 -79.99 35.65 -5.37
N GLY A 145 -80.81 34.58 -5.41
CA GLY A 145 -82.26 34.70 -5.66
C GLY A 145 -83.13 33.56 -5.08
N ALA A 146 -83.74 33.83 -3.93
CA ALA A 146 -84.66 33.01 -3.12
C ALA A 146 -85.73 32.12 -3.82
N GLY A 147 -86.12 31.03 -3.12
CA GLY A 147 -87.37 30.27 -3.33
C GLY A 147 -87.15 28.75 -3.19
N SER A 148 -87.58 28.07 -2.11
CA SER A 148 -88.95 27.54 -1.90
C SER A 148 -89.51 26.81 -3.14
N GLY A 149 -89.93 25.55 -3.10
CA GLY A 149 -90.30 24.65 -2.02
C GLY A 149 -91.02 23.42 -2.62
N ALA A 150 -91.14 22.32 -1.89
CA ALA A 150 -91.54 21.03 -2.49
C ALA A 150 -93.04 20.91 -2.84
N THR A 151 -93.37 20.59 -4.10
CA THR A 151 -94.50 19.74 -4.55
C THR A 151 -94.29 19.35 -6.03
N GLY A 152 -94.62 18.17 -6.57
CA GLY A 152 -94.97 16.89 -5.94
C GLY A 152 -96.04 16.08 -6.71
N ARG A 153 -95.76 14.77 -6.92
CA ARG A 153 -96.60 13.70 -7.52
C ARG A 153 -96.51 13.50 -9.04
#